data_AF-A0A171DQM1-F1
#
_entry.id   AF-A0A171DQM1-F1
#
_cell.length_a   1.000
_cell.length_b   1.000
_cell.length_c   1.000
_cell.angle_alpha   90.00
_cell.angle_beta   90.00
_cell.angle_gamma   90.00
#
_symmetry.space_group_name_H-M   'P 1'
#
loop_
_entity.id
_entity.type
_entity.pdbx_description
1 polymer ?
#
loop_
_entity_poly.entity_id
_entity_poly.type
_entity_poly.pdbx_seq_one_letter_code
_entity_poly.pdbx_strand_id
1 'polypeptide(L)'
;MDGRRTRRAPRAPMVHARTRATRPEATGVEASDGEALVLAGVAVCGACGTTLAGQAQPPDRLYACEVGGGGCGIVRVAAGPLEDLVAARVLAVMTAPQAQVRLVELGQTSGLDALTAEAFTHWWRDADGPHRHAMIVLLLDRIRVAPALGGRLAPVDVRRVTFLWR
;
A
#
# COMPACT_ATOMS: atom_id res chain seq x y z
N MET A 1 -2.83 55.29 66.16
CA MET A 1 -2.36 53.91 66.05
C MET A 1 -2.44 53.51 64.59
N ASP A 2 -1.27 53.17 64.05
CA ASP A 2 -0.99 52.77 62.67
C ASP A 2 -1.66 51.41 62.34
N GLY A 3 -2.10 51.18 61.10
CA GLY A 3 -2.89 49.98 60.80
C GLY A 3 -3.29 49.79 59.33
N ARG A 4 -2.29 49.70 58.45
CA ARG A 4 -2.37 49.29 57.03
C ARG A 4 -3.28 48.06 56.81
N ARG A 5 -4.07 48.08 55.73
CA ARG A 5 -3.98 47.06 54.64
C ARG A 5 -4.85 47.40 53.44
N THR A 6 -4.18 47.49 52.29
CA THR A 6 -4.70 47.68 50.94
C THR A 6 -4.90 46.33 50.22
N ARG A 7 -5.74 46.35 49.16
CA ARG A 7 -5.83 45.39 48.02
C ARG A 7 -6.62 44.10 48.35
N ARG A 8 -7.39 43.46 47.44
CA ARG A 8 -7.49 43.53 45.97
C ARG A 8 -8.77 42.77 45.56
N ALA A 9 -9.44 43.19 44.48
CA ALA A 9 -10.49 42.42 43.82
C ALA A 9 -9.95 41.11 43.20
N PRO A 10 -10.74 40.01 43.17
CA PRO A 10 -10.38 38.82 42.42
C PRO A 10 -10.54 39.05 40.91
N ARG A 11 -9.51 38.65 40.15
CA ARG A 11 -9.45 38.66 38.69
C ARG A 11 -10.30 37.53 38.12
N ALA A 12 -11.09 37.84 37.10
CA ALA A 12 -11.66 36.86 36.18
C ALA A 12 -10.55 36.11 35.42
N PRO A 13 -10.63 34.78 35.25
CA PRO A 13 -9.80 34.08 34.29
C PRO A 13 -10.43 34.17 32.89
N MET A 14 -9.79 34.95 32.01
CA MET A 14 -9.84 34.72 30.57
C MET A 14 -9.14 33.38 30.28
N VAL A 15 -9.89 32.39 29.80
CA VAL A 15 -9.30 31.22 29.15
C VAL A 15 -9.77 31.20 27.71
N HIS A 16 -8.81 31.47 26.82
CA HIS A 16 -8.97 31.42 25.38
C HIS A 16 -9.46 30.04 24.93
N ALA A 17 -10.57 30.04 24.21
CA ALA A 17 -11.02 28.90 23.42
C ALA A 17 -9.96 28.58 22.36
N ARG A 18 -9.18 27.51 22.59
CA ARG A 18 -8.34 26.91 21.55
C ARG A 18 -9.24 26.02 20.70
N THR A 19 -9.52 26.46 19.48
CA THR A 19 -10.06 25.65 18.39
C THR A 19 -9.18 24.42 18.19
N ARG A 20 -9.68 23.23 18.56
CA ARG A 20 -9.13 21.96 18.09
C ARG A 20 -9.64 21.73 16.67
N ALA A 21 -8.74 21.84 15.70
CA ALA A 21 -8.90 21.19 14.42
C ALA A 21 -8.93 19.68 14.66
N THR A 22 -10.07 19.05 14.44
CA THR A 22 -10.18 17.59 14.37
C THR A 22 -9.49 17.13 13.08
N ARG A 23 -8.21 16.81 13.19
CA ARG A 23 -7.51 15.94 12.24
C ARG A 23 -8.07 14.53 12.46
N PRO A 24 -8.58 13.81 11.44
CA PRO A 24 -8.87 12.38 11.64
C PRO A 24 -7.53 11.70 11.90
N GLU A 25 -7.35 11.23 13.14
CA GLU A 25 -6.29 10.34 13.55
C GLU A 25 -6.36 9.10 12.67
N ALA A 26 -5.28 8.85 11.92
CA ALA A 26 -5.04 7.57 11.30
C ALA A 26 -5.01 6.54 12.43
N THR A 27 -6.10 5.80 12.57
CA THR A 27 -6.23 4.70 13.50
C THR A 27 -5.11 3.71 13.18
N GLY A 28 -4.11 3.66 14.06
CA GLY A 28 -3.11 2.61 14.08
C GLY A 28 -3.83 1.29 14.26
N VAL A 29 -3.99 0.55 13.17
CA VAL A 29 -4.30 -0.87 13.23
C VAL A 29 -2.96 -1.54 13.43
N GLU A 30 -2.68 -1.95 14.68
CA GLU A 30 -1.57 -2.85 14.96
C GLU A 30 -1.83 -4.16 14.21
N ALA A 31 -1.16 -4.30 13.07
CA ALA A 31 -1.22 -5.46 12.21
C ALA A 31 -0.67 -6.67 12.99
N SER A 32 -1.58 -7.50 13.50
CA SER A 32 -1.23 -8.85 13.93
C SER A 32 -0.69 -9.63 12.72
N ASP A 33 0.25 -10.54 12.95
CA ASP A 33 0.99 -11.42 12.00
C ASP A 33 0.10 -12.33 11.11
N GLY A 34 -0.93 -11.78 10.48
CA GLY A 34 -1.59 -12.31 9.31
C GLY A 34 -0.93 -11.69 8.09
N GLU A 35 -0.38 -12.53 7.21
CA GLU A 35 0.34 -12.16 6.00
C GLU A 35 -0.29 -10.94 5.30
N ALA A 36 0.31 -9.76 5.51
CA ALA A 36 -0.26 -8.49 5.10
C ALA A 36 -0.53 -8.50 3.60
N LEU A 37 -1.68 -7.94 3.20
CA LEU A 37 -2.08 -7.81 1.81
C LEU A 37 -1.19 -6.77 1.12
N VAL A 38 -0.14 -7.23 0.44
CA VAL A 38 0.93 -6.37 -0.07
C VAL A 38 0.50 -5.45 -1.21
N LEU A 39 -0.69 -5.64 -1.77
CA LEU A 39 -1.25 -4.82 -2.86
C LEU A 39 -2.36 -3.86 -2.38
N ALA A 40 -2.65 -3.83 -1.07
CA ALA A 40 -3.63 -2.92 -0.50
C ALA A 40 -3.31 -1.46 -0.91
N GLY A 41 -4.30 -0.73 -1.40
CA GLY A 41 -4.10 0.66 -1.83
C GLY A 41 -3.49 0.86 -3.23
N VAL A 42 -2.86 -0.16 -3.83
CA VAL A 42 -2.23 -0.08 -5.16
C VAL A 42 -3.04 -0.81 -6.24
N ALA A 43 -3.70 -1.90 -5.85
CA ALA A 43 -4.59 -2.64 -6.76
C ALA A 43 -5.94 -1.94 -6.91
N VAL A 44 -6.39 -1.76 -8.15
CA VAL A 44 -7.66 -1.12 -8.51
C VAL A 44 -8.47 -1.98 -9.47
N CYS A 45 -9.79 -1.81 -9.43
CA CYS A 45 -10.72 -2.47 -10.32
C CYS A 45 -10.55 -1.95 -11.76
N GLY A 46 -10.31 -2.86 -12.70
CA GLY A 46 -10.22 -2.53 -14.12
C GLY A 46 -11.53 -2.06 -14.75
N ALA A 47 -12.68 -2.32 -14.12
CA ALA A 47 -13.99 -1.94 -14.63
C ALA A 47 -14.49 -0.57 -14.11
N CYS A 48 -14.38 -0.31 -12.80
CA CYS A 48 -14.89 0.93 -12.19
C CYS A 48 -13.81 1.85 -11.62
N GLY A 49 -12.55 1.40 -11.54
CA GLY A 49 -11.42 2.21 -11.04
C GLY A 49 -11.26 2.27 -9.52
N THR A 50 -12.23 1.80 -8.74
CA THR A 50 -12.16 1.76 -7.27
C THR A 50 -11.05 0.83 -6.77
N THR A 51 -10.34 1.23 -5.71
CA THR A 51 -9.32 0.40 -5.04
C THR A 51 -9.93 -0.91 -4.55
N LEU A 52 -9.21 -2.01 -4.75
CA LEU A 52 -9.65 -3.32 -4.26
C LEU A 52 -9.43 -3.38 -2.75
N ALA A 53 -10.47 -3.78 -2.02
CA ALA A 53 -10.36 -4.15 -0.63
C ALA A 53 -9.73 -5.55 -0.55
N GLY A 54 -8.73 -5.72 0.32
CA GLY A 54 -8.18 -7.03 0.58
C GLY A 54 -8.87 -7.68 1.78
N GLN A 55 -9.23 -8.94 1.64
CA GLN A 55 -9.79 -9.77 2.71
C GLN A 55 -8.67 -10.70 3.17
N ALA A 56 -8.17 -10.52 4.40
CA ALA A 56 -7.00 -11.23 4.92
C ALA A 56 -7.33 -12.57 5.62
N GLN A 57 -8.62 -12.84 5.88
CA GLN A 57 -9.02 -14.00 6.66
C GLN A 57 -8.93 -15.29 5.81
N PRO A 58 -8.20 -16.31 6.28
CA PRO A 58 -8.23 -17.63 5.65
C PRO A 58 -9.64 -18.24 5.64
N PRO A 59 -9.99 -19.09 4.66
CA PRO A 59 -9.14 -19.57 3.56
C PRO A 59 -9.05 -18.59 2.37
N ASP A 60 -9.85 -17.53 2.37
CA ASP A 60 -10.12 -16.72 1.19
C ASP A 60 -9.31 -15.41 1.17
N ARG A 61 -7.97 -15.50 1.27
CA ARG A 61 -7.12 -14.33 1.01
C ARG A 61 -7.36 -13.85 -0.42
N LEU A 62 -8.06 -12.73 -0.58
CA LEU A 62 -8.45 -12.20 -1.89
C LEU A 62 -8.47 -10.67 -1.90
N TYR A 63 -8.37 -10.12 -3.11
CA TYR A 63 -8.70 -8.74 -3.39
C TYR A 63 -10.06 -8.68 -4.09
N ALA A 64 -10.97 -7.85 -3.59
CA ALA A 64 -12.30 -7.67 -4.13
C ALA A 64 -12.64 -6.20 -4.34
N CYS A 65 -13.36 -5.91 -5.42
CA CYS A 65 -13.98 -4.62 -5.65
C CYS A 65 -15.30 -4.58 -4.89
N GLU A 66 -15.28 -4.19 -3.62
CA GLU A 66 -16.44 -4.28 -2.74
C GLU A 66 -17.45 -3.15 -2.98
N VAL A 67 -18.73 -3.51 -3.10
CA VAL A 67 -19.83 -2.53 -3.26
C VAL A 67 -19.91 -1.58 -2.06
N GLY A 68 -19.69 -2.08 -0.85
CA GLY A 68 -19.68 -1.28 0.37
C GLY A 68 -18.56 -0.22 0.41
N GLY A 69 -17.48 -0.42 -0.36
CA GLY A 69 -16.39 0.54 -0.52
C GLY A 69 -16.51 1.45 -1.75
N GLY A 70 -17.69 1.50 -2.40
CA GLY A 70 -17.89 2.25 -3.65
C GLY A 70 -17.40 1.53 -4.91
N GLY A 71 -17.21 0.21 -4.83
CA GLY A 71 -16.87 -0.65 -5.95
C GLY A 71 -18.09 -1.21 -6.68
N CYS A 72 -17.84 -1.96 -7.76
CA CYS A 72 -18.90 -2.56 -8.59
C CYS A 72 -19.22 -4.03 -8.25
N GLY A 73 -18.48 -4.68 -7.35
CA GLY A 73 -18.73 -6.07 -6.94
C GLY A 73 -18.23 -7.16 -7.91
N ILE A 74 -17.82 -6.81 -9.13
CA ILE A 74 -17.56 -7.81 -10.19
C ILE A 74 -16.12 -8.35 -10.21
N VAL A 75 -15.16 -7.61 -9.66
CA VAL A 75 -13.75 -8.04 -9.62
C VAL A 75 -13.49 -8.71 -8.29
N ARG A 76 -13.07 -9.98 -8.34
CA ARG A 76 -12.49 -10.74 -7.22
C ARG A 76 -11.30 -11.52 -7.76
N VAL A 77 -10.23 -11.59 -6.98
CA VAL A 77 -8.98 -12.23 -7.39
C VAL A 77 -8.24 -12.76 -6.16
N ALA A 78 -7.73 -13.99 -6.24
CA ALA A 78 -6.98 -14.60 -5.15
C ALA A 78 -5.70 -13.79 -4.87
N ALA A 79 -5.40 -13.54 -3.59
CA ALA A 79 -4.30 -12.66 -3.21
C ALA A 79 -2.95 -13.30 -3.54
N GLY A 80 -2.67 -14.52 -3.08
CA GLY A 80 -1.38 -15.19 -3.29
C GLY A 80 -0.95 -15.22 -4.77
N PRO A 81 -1.75 -15.80 -5.68
CA PRO A 81 -1.38 -15.84 -7.10
C PRO A 81 -1.25 -14.46 -7.77
N LEU A 82 -1.99 -13.45 -7.29
CA LEU A 82 -1.83 -12.08 -7.79
C LEU A 82 -0.53 -11.45 -7.28
N GLU A 83 -0.22 -11.65 -6.00
CA GLU A 83 1.01 -11.16 -5.36
C GLU A 83 2.25 -11.79 -6.01
N ASP A 84 2.22 -13.09 -6.30
CA ASP A 84 3.27 -13.80 -7.01
C ASP A 84 3.49 -13.24 -8.43
N LEU A 85 2.39 -12.98 -9.16
CA LEU A 85 2.46 -12.39 -10.49
C LEU A 85 3.08 -10.98 -10.45
N VAL A 86 2.68 -10.16 -9.46
CA VAL A 86 3.23 -8.81 -9.29
C VAL A 86 4.73 -8.88 -8.97
N ALA A 87 5.12 -9.77 -8.06
CA ALA A 87 6.52 -10.00 -7.70
C ALA A 87 7.36 -10.40 -8.93
N ALA A 88 6.89 -11.37 -9.70
CA ALA A 88 7.55 -11.82 -10.92
C ALA A 88 7.69 -10.69 -11.94
N ARG A 89 6.67 -9.82 -12.07
CA ARG A 89 6.71 -8.70 -13.00
C ARG A 89 7.68 -7.60 -12.54
N VAL A 90 7.69 -7.27 -11.25
CA VAL A 90 8.62 -6.31 -10.64
C VAL A 90 10.07 -6.79 -10.84
N LEU A 91 10.34 -8.06 -10.52
CA LEU A 91 11.64 -8.67 -10.76
C LEU A 91 12.05 -8.53 -12.22
N ALA A 92 11.19 -8.93 -13.17
CA ALA A 92 11.49 -8.85 -14.60
C ALA A 92 11.79 -7.44 -15.09
N VAL A 93 11.22 -6.40 -14.47
CA VAL A 93 11.50 -5.00 -14.83
C VAL A 93 12.86 -4.54 -14.30
N MET A 94 13.20 -4.85 -13.05
CA MET A 94 14.48 -4.43 -12.48
C MET A 94 15.67 -5.17 -13.08
N THR A 95 15.44 -6.40 -13.56
CA THR A 95 16.49 -7.23 -14.17
C THR A 95 16.51 -7.09 -15.68
N ALA A 96 15.63 -6.27 -16.26
CA ALA A 96 15.62 -6.00 -17.67
C ALA A 96 16.95 -5.35 -18.11
N PRO A 97 17.58 -5.81 -19.21
CA PRO A 97 18.84 -5.26 -19.67
C PRO A 97 18.80 -3.74 -19.87
N GLN A 98 17.66 -3.18 -20.29
CA GLN A 98 17.53 -1.73 -20.46
C GLN A 98 17.58 -0.97 -19.13
N ALA A 99 17.03 -1.54 -18.05
CA ALA A 99 17.12 -0.97 -16.71
C ALA A 99 18.57 -0.99 -16.22
N GLN A 100 19.27 -2.10 -16.47
CA GLN A 100 20.69 -2.24 -16.13
C GLN A 100 21.57 -1.23 -16.88
N VAL A 101 21.37 -1.05 -18.19
CA VAL A 101 22.10 -0.07 -19.00
C VAL A 101 21.90 1.35 -18.46
N ARG A 102 20.65 1.73 -18.14
CA ARG A 102 20.35 3.07 -17.63
C ARG A 102 21.02 3.37 -16.28
N LEU A 103 21.13 2.38 -15.40
CA LEU A 103 21.82 2.53 -14.12
C LEU A 103 23.34 2.69 -14.30
N VAL A 104 23.92 1.96 -15.27
CA VAL A 104 25.33 2.12 -15.67
C VAL A 104 25.58 3.53 -16.23
N GLU A 105 24.69 4.03 -17.10
CA GLU A 105 24.78 5.39 -17.67
C GLU A 105 24.73 6.48 -16.59
N LEU A 106 23.93 6.28 -15.54
CA LEU A 106 23.83 7.21 -14.40
C LEU A 106 25.04 7.14 -13.45
N GLY A 107 26.06 6.32 -13.76
CA GLY A 107 27.25 6.16 -12.93
C GLY A 107 26.97 5.50 -11.58
N GLN A 108 25.80 4.86 -11.42
CA GLN A 108 25.38 4.19 -10.18
C GLN A 108 25.90 2.75 -10.11
N THR A 109 27.14 2.51 -10.51
CA THR A 109 27.71 1.16 -10.59
C THR A 109 28.09 0.58 -9.23
N SER A 110 28.35 1.42 -8.23
CA SER A 110 28.76 0.98 -6.88
C SER A 110 27.64 0.36 -6.03
N GLY A 111 26.39 0.35 -6.53
CA GLY A 111 25.24 -0.28 -5.88
C GLY A 111 24.57 -1.40 -6.70
N LEU A 112 25.10 -1.72 -7.90
CA LEU A 112 24.48 -2.68 -8.82
C LEU A 112 24.64 -4.14 -8.37
N ASP A 113 25.66 -4.46 -7.58
CA ASP A 113 25.82 -5.79 -6.99
C ASP A 113 24.67 -6.11 -6.01
N ALA A 114 24.02 -5.08 -5.45
CA ALA A 114 22.87 -5.21 -4.56
C ALA A 114 21.51 -5.25 -5.30
N LEU A 115 21.48 -4.93 -6.60
CA LEU A 115 20.28 -4.94 -7.45
C LEU A 115 20.33 -6.03 -8.52
N THR A 116 21.00 -7.15 -8.24
CA THR A 116 20.91 -8.33 -9.10
C THR A 116 19.53 -8.98 -9.00
N ALA A 117 19.16 -9.74 -10.03
CA ALA A 117 17.93 -10.52 -10.05
C ALA A 117 17.83 -11.46 -8.84
N GLU A 118 18.96 -12.08 -8.54
CA GLU A 118 19.13 -13.05 -7.47
C GLU A 118 19.01 -12.38 -6.10
N ALA A 119 19.68 -11.24 -5.88
CA ALA A 119 19.59 -10.48 -4.63
C ALA A 119 18.17 -9.98 -4.37
N PHE A 120 17.48 -9.45 -5.39
CA PHE A 120 16.08 -9.06 -5.25
C PHE A 120 15.17 -10.25 -4.97
N THR A 121 15.34 -11.37 -5.68
CA THR A 121 14.52 -12.58 -5.47
C THR A 121 14.69 -13.12 -4.06
N HIS A 122 15.92 -13.14 -3.54
CA HIS A 122 16.22 -13.54 -2.17
C HIS A 122 15.57 -12.59 -1.17
N TRP A 123 15.78 -11.28 -1.33
CA TRP A 123 15.17 -10.27 -0.48
C TRP A 123 13.64 -10.35 -0.49
N TRP A 124 13.01 -10.47 -1.66
CA TRP A 124 11.54 -10.54 -1.78
C TRP A 124 10.94 -11.75 -1.07
N ARG A 125 11.66 -12.89 -1.06
CA ARG A 125 11.21 -14.11 -0.37
C ARG A 125 11.24 -13.95 1.15
N ASP A 126 12.27 -13.26 1.65
CA ASP A 126 12.49 -13.11 3.09
C ASP A 126 11.84 -11.87 3.68
N ALA A 127 11.53 -10.88 2.83
CA ALA A 127 10.88 -9.64 3.23
C ALA A 127 9.46 -9.91 3.75
N ASP A 128 9.14 -9.31 4.89
CA ASP A 128 7.79 -9.30 5.41
C ASP A 128 6.81 -8.53 4.50
N GLY A 129 5.51 -8.64 4.77
CA GLY A 129 4.47 -7.98 3.99
C GLY A 129 4.66 -6.45 3.88
N PRO A 130 4.93 -5.71 4.97
CA PRO A 130 5.21 -4.28 4.91
C PRO A 130 6.38 -3.89 3.99
N HIS A 131 7.51 -4.59 4.05
CA HIS A 131 8.66 -4.30 3.19
C HIS A 131 8.36 -4.57 1.71
N ARG A 132 7.67 -5.69 1.41
CA ARG A 132 7.19 -6.00 0.06
C ARG A 132 6.22 -4.92 -0.46
N HIS A 133 5.29 -4.47 0.39
CA HIS A 133 4.34 -3.42 0.07
C HIS A 133 5.03 -2.08 -0.25
N ALA A 134 6.00 -1.67 0.57
CA ALA A 134 6.75 -0.44 0.37
C ALA A 134 7.45 -0.43 -1.00
N MET A 135 8.10 -1.54 -1.38
CA MET A 135 8.73 -1.67 -2.69
C MET A 135 7.73 -1.55 -3.85
N ILE A 136 6.57 -2.20 -3.74
CA ILE A 136 5.51 -2.11 -4.74
C ILE A 136 5.05 -0.66 -4.93
N VAL A 137 4.79 0.08 -3.84
CA VAL A 137 4.34 1.47 -3.89
C VAL A 137 5.40 2.41 -4.51
N LEU A 138 6.68 2.09 -4.38
CA LEU A 138 7.77 2.86 -4.97
C LEU A 138 7.88 2.68 -6.49
N LEU A 139 7.62 1.46 -7.00
CA LEU A 139 7.82 1.12 -8.41
C LEU A 139 6.56 1.26 -9.26
N LEU A 140 5.40 1.00 -8.66
CA LEU A 140 4.12 0.99 -9.35
C LEU A 140 3.29 2.21 -8.96
N ASP A 141 2.64 2.83 -9.94
CA ASP A 141 1.58 3.79 -9.71
C ASP A 141 0.31 3.03 -9.32
N ARG A 142 -0.13 2.09 -10.18
CA ARG A 142 -1.31 1.24 -9.95
C ARG A 142 -1.23 -0.12 -10.63
N ILE A 143 -1.96 -1.08 -10.08
CA ILE A 143 -2.22 -2.38 -10.71
C ILE A 143 -3.72 -2.46 -11.04
N ARG A 144 -4.07 -2.55 -12.32
CA ARG A 144 -5.47 -2.72 -12.76
C ARG A 144 -5.79 -4.19 -12.94
N VAL A 145 -6.86 -4.67 -12.30
CA VAL A 145 -7.36 -6.04 -12.45
C VAL A 145 -8.72 -6.04 -13.14
N ALA A 146 -8.78 -6.53 -14.37
CA ALA A 146 -10.01 -6.66 -15.15
C ALA A 146 -10.92 -7.79 -14.62
N PRO A 147 -12.25 -7.72 -14.86
CA PRO A 147 -13.18 -8.79 -14.48
C PRO A 147 -12.81 -10.16 -15.07
N ALA A 148 -13.16 -11.24 -14.37
CA ALA A 148 -12.98 -12.59 -14.88
C ALA A 148 -14.04 -12.91 -15.92
N LEU A 149 -13.66 -13.61 -16.99
CA LEU A 149 -14.62 -14.24 -17.88
C LEU A 149 -15.18 -15.49 -17.17
N GLY A 150 -16.29 -15.32 -16.46
CA GLY A 150 -16.93 -16.36 -15.66
C GLY A 150 -16.81 -16.10 -14.15
N GLY A 151 -17.94 -16.05 -13.44
CA GLY A 151 -18.06 -15.56 -12.07
C GLY A 151 -17.49 -16.43 -10.94
N ARG A 152 -16.58 -17.38 -11.22
CA ARG A 152 -15.86 -18.13 -10.18
C ARG A 152 -14.49 -17.50 -9.91
N LEU A 153 -13.92 -17.80 -8.74
CA LEU A 153 -12.54 -17.46 -8.39
C LEU A 153 -11.59 -18.27 -9.28
N ALA A 154 -11.45 -17.84 -10.53
CA ALA A 154 -10.57 -18.47 -11.51
C ALA A 154 -9.10 -18.18 -11.15
N PRO A 155 -8.16 -19.04 -11.61
CA PRO A 155 -6.74 -18.71 -11.57
C PRO A 155 -6.49 -17.31 -12.12
N VAL A 156 -5.47 -16.62 -11.58
CA VAL A 156 -5.10 -15.28 -12.03
C VAL A 156 -4.63 -15.38 -13.49
N ASP A 157 -5.46 -14.88 -14.40
CA ASP A 157 -5.10 -14.72 -15.81
C ASP A 157 -4.31 -13.42 -15.97
N VAL A 158 -3.05 -13.55 -16.39
CA VAL A 158 -2.10 -12.44 -16.61
C VAL A 158 -2.67 -11.38 -17.56
N ARG A 159 -3.51 -11.77 -18.54
CA ARG A 159 -4.11 -10.82 -19.50
C ARG A 159 -5.09 -9.85 -18.86
N ARG A 160 -5.58 -10.16 -17.65
CA ARG A 160 -6.48 -9.29 -16.88
C ARG A 160 -5.72 -8.32 -15.99
N VAL A 161 -4.41 -8.46 -15.83
CA VAL A 161 -3.60 -7.64 -14.92
C VAL A 161 -2.76 -6.67 -15.74
N THR A 162 -3.01 -5.38 -15.57
CA THR A 162 -2.23 -4.32 -16.22
C THR A 162 -1.45 -3.53 -15.18
N PHE A 163 -0.16 -3.34 -15.43
CA PHE A 163 0.76 -2.62 -14.56
C PHE A 163 0.96 -1.20 -15.08
N LEU A 164 0.72 -0.21 -14.23
CA LEU A 164 1.08 1.18 -14.48
C LEU A 164 2.30 1.49 -13.63
N TRP A 165 3.44 1.64 -14.30
CA TRP A 165 4.73 1.98 -13.68
C TRP A 165 4.85 3.48 -13.48
N ARG A 166 5.64 3.88 -12.49
CA ARG A 166 6.02 5.29 -12.28
C ARG A 166 7.10 5.75 -13.25
#